data_AF-A0A1I4Q129-F1
#
_entry.id   AF-A0A1I4Q129-F1
#
_cell.length_a   1.000
_cell.length_b   1.000
_cell.length_c   1.000
_cell.angle_alpha   90.00
_cell.angle_beta   90.00
_cell.angle_gamma   90.00
#
_symmetry.space_group_name_H-M   'P 1'
#
loop_
_entity.id
_entity.type
_entity.pdbx_description
1 polymer ?
#
loop_
_entity_poly.entity_id
_entity_poly.type
_entity_poly.pdbx_seq_one_letter_code
_entity_poly.pdbx_strand_id
1 'polypeptide(L)'
;MVAEGKETYINSGSWNDSSDVVVEVEDDEGNFEEYSRADGDMSSTVASFLYNNQGVIEGSDIQFSFNDNDDISGVAALSFNADNAGSSFNIPSSNAFDGLVVEGNEYEVNNVTVGADNVTIRHTVMNDLTVDGDDFTSEENTINGDLDVNGSDSEFNTTINGDVTVDGSASFSNVEFAASTTISGTGSVTLAGTIGDLDPTTVDADEAVNFSEVEDADFTETLQDELDDQDVQDAESALSDLATNGASVVSGSNVVDYVENVLEDEGFEGVTASITGESASGATVDTETGEITGSDNDSNDVTFELTKGDATSNSINVTFTIEPGEVTDLEVSSVASPITAGNSFTLDLDAVDANGNNVDIGSEEVVTVSGLEDSSNGSSADGISQVLDFSTESTVTTNNITPKNAAETTITVSVGDLEASQEITVEAASGNASESSLQSASYDSDAGELSTELNVKDEFGNTITGLGTSDITTLTIGGTDVSGDIKSVTDNGEGNYSLVIENVTSEPADADTINVEIDSASLSADYQAIK
;
A
#
# COMPACT_ATOMS: atom_id res chain seq x y z
N MET A 1 -14.28 49.06 36.18
CA MET A 1 -15.30 50.12 36.28
C MET A 1 -14.89 51.09 35.19
N VAL A 2 -15.53 51.07 34.02
CA VAL A 2 -15.09 51.92 32.89
C VAL A 2 -15.56 53.33 33.23
N ALA A 3 -14.64 54.17 33.70
CA ALA A 3 -14.89 55.59 33.82
C ALA A 3 -14.86 56.16 32.40
N GLU A 4 -16.00 56.64 31.92
CA GLU A 4 -16.04 57.53 30.76
C GLU A 4 -15.36 58.83 31.23
N GLY A 5 -14.38 59.31 30.48
CA GLY A 5 -13.61 60.52 30.78
C GLY A 5 -12.98 60.97 29.47
N LYS A 6 -13.26 62.22 29.08
CA LYS A 6 -13.20 62.72 27.70
C LYS A 6 -12.07 63.71 27.53
N GLU A 7 -11.28 63.49 26.48
CA GLU A 7 -10.30 64.39 25.89
C GLU A 7 -9.02 64.57 26.75
N THR A 8 -7.87 64.19 26.19
CA THR A 8 -6.56 64.31 26.84
C THR A 8 -5.75 65.31 26.03
N TYR A 9 -5.13 66.30 26.69
CA TYR A 9 -4.12 67.13 26.06
C TYR A 9 -2.73 66.58 26.39
N ILE A 10 -2.05 66.04 25.38
CA ILE A 10 -0.66 65.64 25.51
C ILE A 10 0.22 66.88 25.45
N ASN A 11 0.65 67.41 26.60
CA ASN A 11 1.60 68.51 26.65
C ASN A 11 3.02 67.97 26.35
N SER A 12 3.42 68.05 25.07
CA SER A 12 4.68 67.51 24.51
C SER A 12 5.96 68.25 24.92
N GLY A 13 6.07 68.70 26.17
CA GLY A 13 7.27 69.35 26.70
C GLY A 13 8.51 68.44 26.65
N SER A 14 9.20 68.39 25.50
CA SER A 14 10.46 67.68 25.24
C SER A 14 10.54 66.30 25.90
N TRP A 15 9.74 65.34 25.43
CA TRP A 15 9.90 63.93 25.79
C TRP A 15 11.31 63.46 25.37
N ASN A 16 12.23 63.38 26.32
CA ASN A 16 13.60 62.98 26.04
C ASN A 16 13.76 61.45 26.02
N ASP A 17 12.88 60.74 26.75
CA ASP A 17 12.70 59.29 26.73
C ASP A 17 11.33 58.89 27.31
N SER A 18 11.00 57.59 27.28
CA SER A 18 9.72 57.08 27.79
C SER A 18 9.58 57.09 29.32
N SER A 19 10.64 57.40 30.07
CA SER A 19 10.57 57.49 31.54
C SER A 19 10.11 58.87 32.04
N ASP A 20 10.17 59.88 31.18
CA ASP A 20 9.80 61.28 31.46
C ASP A 20 8.45 61.69 30.84
N VAL A 21 7.61 60.73 30.41
CA VAL A 21 6.30 61.02 29.80
C VAL A 21 5.34 61.57 30.87
N VAL A 22 4.73 62.70 30.55
CA VAL A 22 3.70 63.37 31.35
C VAL A 22 2.49 63.64 30.45
N VAL A 23 1.29 63.35 30.94
CA VAL A 23 0.03 63.62 30.25
C VAL A 23 -0.94 64.36 31.17
N GLU A 24 -1.71 65.29 30.63
CA GLU A 24 -2.83 65.91 31.34
C GLU A 24 -4.14 65.29 30.82
N VAL A 25 -4.90 64.67 31.72
CA VAL A 25 -6.18 64.03 31.43
C VAL A 25 -7.31 64.89 31.96
N GLU A 26 -8.34 65.15 31.15
CA GLU A 26 -9.56 65.85 31.57
C GLU A 26 -10.60 64.84 32.08
N ASP A 27 -11.12 65.07 33.29
CA ASP A 27 -12.21 64.27 33.85
C ASP A 27 -13.58 64.67 33.30
N ASP A 28 -14.63 63.90 33.62
CA ASP A 28 -16.01 64.18 33.22
C ASP A 28 -16.57 65.55 33.69
N GLU A 29 -15.92 66.17 34.66
CA GLU A 29 -16.29 67.48 35.20
C GLU A 29 -15.50 68.64 34.56
N GLY A 30 -14.55 68.32 33.67
CA GLY A 30 -13.67 69.26 32.99
C GLY A 30 -12.46 69.70 33.83
N ASN A 31 -12.10 68.94 34.87
CA ASN A 31 -10.89 69.19 35.64
C ASN A 31 -9.70 68.43 35.01
N PHE A 32 -8.54 69.06 35.01
CA PHE A 32 -7.31 68.44 34.53
C PHE A 32 -6.51 67.83 35.69
N GLU A 33 -6.08 66.59 35.50
CA GLU A 33 -5.13 65.89 36.37
C GLU A 33 -3.88 65.49 35.58
N GLU A 34 -2.71 65.70 36.17
CA GLU A 34 -1.41 65.39 35.55
C GLU A 34 -0.96 64.00 35.99
N TYR A 35 -0.62 63.14 35.02
CA TYR A 35 -0.09 61.80 35.25
C TYR A 35 1.35 61.72 34.72
N SER A 36 2.26 61.30 35.58
CA SER A 36 3.70 61.28 35.30
C SER A 36 4.26 59.87 35.43
N ARG A 37 4.98 59.40 34.40
CA ARG A 37 5.67 58.11 34.46
C ARG A 37 6.73 58.08 35.57
N ALA A 38 7.41 59.21 35.80
CA ALA A 38 8.46 59.34 36.81
C ALA A 38 7.92 59.23 38.24
N ASP A 39 6.67 59.64 38.47
CA ASP A 39 6.01 59.60 39.78
C ASP A 39 5.32 58.25 40.04
N GLY A 40 5.13 57.45 38.99
CA GLY A 40 4.57 56.09 39.08
C GLY A 40 3.11 56.00 38.67
N ASP A 41 2.50 57.12 38.30
CA ASP A 41 1.06 57.24 37.99
C ASP A 41 0.71 56.72 36.58
N MET A 42 1.68 56.15 35.85
CA MET A 42 1.52 55.58 34.52
C MET A 42 2.37 54.32 34.36
N SER A 43 1.80 53.29 33.73
CA SER A 43 2.53 52.07 33.38
C SER A 43 3.66 52.36 32.39
N SER A 44 4.77 51.61 32.50
CA SER A 44 5.88 51.74 31.54
C SER A 44 5.48 51.39 30.12
N THR A 45 4.50 50.52 29.96
CA THR A 45 3.98 50.09 28.66
C THR A 45 3.26 51.25 27.97
N VAL A 46 2.32 51.91 28.67
CA VAL A 46 1.61 53.08 28.12
C VAL A 46 2.58 54.22 27.84
N ALA A 47 3.51 54.52 28.76
CA ALA A 47 4.50 55.58 28.54
C ALA A 47 5.38 55.31 27.29
N SER A 48 5.78 54.06 27.07
CA SER A 48 6.56 53.68 25.89
C SER A 48 5.75 53.77 24.60
N PHE A 49 4.49 53.35 24.64
CA PHE A 49 3.56 53.50 23.51
C PHE A 49 3.39 54.97 23.13
N LEU A 50 3.11 55.84 24.10
CA LEU A 50 2.94 57.27 23.85
C LEU A 50 4.22 57.87 23.23
N TYR A 51 5.38 57.60 23.83
CA TYR A 51 6.66 58.10 23.35
C TYR A 51 6.99 57.64 21.93
N ASN A 52 6.81 56.35 21.63
CA ASN A 52 7.15 55.79 20.33
C ASN A 52 6.21 56.27 19.22
N ASN A 53 4.95 56.54 19.55
CA ASN A 53 3.92 56.97 18.60
C ASN A 53 3.69 58.48 18.59
N GLN A 54 4.51 59.27 19.30
CA GLN A 54 4.30 60.71 19.48
C GLN A 54 4.07 61.47 18.16
N GLY A 55 4.76 61.07 17.08
CA GLY A 55 4.63 61.74 15.77
C GLY A 55 3.28 61.54 15.08
N VAL A 56 2.50 60.53 15.50
CA VAL A 56 1.14 60.26 14.98
C VAL A 56 0.07 60.74 15.96
N ILE A 57 0.31 60.59 17.27
CA ILE A 57 -0.72 60.84 18.29
C ILE A 57 -0.66 62.24 18.92
N GLU A 58 0.32 63.09 18.55
CA GLU A 58 0.38 64.46 19.07
C GLU A 58 -0.90 65.23 18.71
N GLY A 59 -1.57 65.80 19.72
CA GLY A 59 -2.84 66.51 19.54
C GLY A 59 -4.05 65.61 19.26
N SER A 60 -3.90 64.29 19.36
CA SER A 60 -4.99 63.32 19.25
C SER A 60 -5.76 63.19 20.56
N ASP A 61 -7.03 62.80 20.47
CA ASP A 61 -7.85 62.51 21.66
C ASP A 61 -7.58 61.10 22.14
N ILE A 62 -7.13 60.94 23.39
CA ILE A 62 -6.83 59.64 24.00
C ILE A 62 -7.72 59.41 25.22
N GLN A 63 -8.31 58.22 25.31
CA GLN A 63 -8.98 57.73 26.51
C GLN A 63 -8.13 56.64 27.17
N PHE A 64 -7.83 56.80 28.45
CA PHE A 64 -7.02 55.88 29.23
C PHE A 64 -7.86 54.94 30.11
N SER A 65 -7.30 53.77 30.39
CA SER A 65 -7.80 52.82 31.39
C SER A 65 -7.00 52.96 32.68
N PHE A 66 -7.69 53.05 33.82
CA PHE A 66 -7.07 53.22 35.14
C PHE A 66 -7.13 51.95 35.98
N ASN A 67 -6.11 51.71 36.79
CA ASN A 67 -6.07 50.59 37.74
C ASN A 67 -6.77 50.95 39.08
N ASP A 68 -6.74 50.04 40.06
CA ASP A 68 -7.37 50.24 41.38
C ASP A 68 -6.73 51.36 42.23
N ASN A 69 -5.55 51.86 41.84
CA ASN A 69 -4.86 52.99 42.48
C ASN A 69 -5.07 54.31 41.73
N ASP A 70 -5.94 54.33 40.73
CA ASP A 70 -6.15 55.47 39.82
C ASP A 70 -4.92 55.80 38.94
N ASP A 71 -3.98 54.86 38.74
CA ASP A 71 -2.85 55.06 37.81
C ASP A 71 -3.26 54.67 36.37
N ILE A 72 -2.72 55.35 35.36
CA ILE A 72 -2.89 54.99 33.95
C ILE A 72 -2.25 53.62 33.69
N SER A 73 -3.07 52.66 33.29
CA SER A 73 -2.68 51.27 33.08
C SER A 73 -2.80 50.80 31.63
N GLY A 74 -3.65 51.45 30.83
CA GLY A 74 -3.89 51.14 29.42
C GLY A 74 -4.47 52.29 28.61
N VAL A 75 -4.71 52.05 27.33
CA VAL A 75 -5.38 52.98 26.39
C VAL A 75 -6.62 52.27 25.84
N ALA A 76 -7.79 52.89 26.03
CA ALA A 76 -9.07 52.33 25.61
C ALA A 76 -9.53 52.85 24.23
N ALA A 77 -9.25 54.12 23.95
CA ALA A 77 -9.58 54.72 22.66
C ALA A 77 -8.57 55.79 22.25
N LEU A 78 -8.39 55.95 20.94
CA LEU A 78 -7.54 56.96 20.32
C LEU A 78 -8.23 57.52 19.09
N SER A 79 -8.25 58.84 18.91
CA SER A 79 -8.75 59.48 17.70
C SER A 79 -7.68 60.39 17.10
N PHE A 80 -7.20 60.05 15.90
CA PHE A 80 -6.13 60.82 15.25
C PHE A 80 -6.59 62.24 14.92
N ASN A 81 -5.67 63.18 15.11
CA ASN A 81 -5.86 64.55 14.66
C ASN A 81 -5.35 64.71 13.22
N ALA A 82 -6.21 65.20 12.33
CA ALA A 82 -6.00 65.29 10.87
C ALA A 82 -4.81 66.17 10.42
N ASP A 83 -4.13 66.87 11.34
CA ASP A 83 -3.11 67.87 11.01
C ASP A 83 -1.66 67.34 10.97
N ASN A 84 -1.43 66.09 11.39
CA ASN A 84 -0.11 65.44 11.29
C ASN A 84 -0.08 64.51 10.07
N ALA A 85 1.08 64.11 9.56
CA ALA A 85 1.12 63.13 8.46
C ALA A 85 2.38 62.25 8.53
N GLY A 86 2.22 60.97 8.20
CA GLY A 86 3.31 60.14 7.66
C GLY A 86 4.35 59.64 8.66
N SER A 87 3.93 59.22 9.86
CA SER A 87 4.76 58.42 10.77
C SER A 87 4.19 57.00 10.91
N SER A 88 4.99 56.05 11.37
CA SER A 88 4.53 54.70 11.71
C SER A 88 3.76 54.70 13.03
N PHE A 89 2.78 53.83 13.16
CA PHE A 89 1.97 53.64 14.36
C PHE A 89 2.07 52.19 14.83
N ASN A 90 2.49 51.97 16.07
CA ASN A 90 2.74 50.65 16.62
C ASN A 90 1.99 50.46 17.94
N ILE A 91 1.06 49.51 17.96
CA ILE A 91 0.34 49.04 19.15
C ILE A 91 1.06 47.77 19.62
N PRO A 92 1.86 47.81 20.70
CA PRO A 92 2.68 46.65 21.09
C PRO A 92 1.83 45.57 21.75
N SER A 93 2.30 44.32 21.72
CA SER A 93 1.65 43.18 22.36
C SER A 93 1.60 43.30 23.88
N SER A 94 0.46 43.78 24.39
CA SER A 94 0.22 43.95 25.81
C SER A 94 -1.25 44.16 26.12
N ASN A 95 -1.70 43.58 27.23
CA ASN A 95 -3.04 43.79 27.79
C ASN A 95 -3.38 45.24 28.17
N ALA A 96 -2.39 46.14 28.13
CA ALA A 96 -2.63 47.58 28.25
C ALA A 96 -3.42 48.15 27.06
N PHE A 97 -3.52 47.43 25.94
CA PHE A 97 -4.20 47.87 24.72
C PHE A 97 -5.29 46.89 24.26
N ASP A 98 -5.64 45.88 25.08
CA ASP A 98 -6.73 44.97 24.76
C ASP A 98 -8.05 45.75 24.69
N GLY A 99 -8.78 45.61 23.59
CA GLY A 99 -10.01 46.37 23.37
C GLY A 99 -9.80 47.80 22.86
N LEU A 100 -8.59 48.17 22.45
CA LEU A 100 -8.29 49.51 21.95
C LEU A 100 -9.06 49.80 20.65
N VAL A 101 -9.80 50.93 20.64
CA VAL A 101 -10.46 51.45 19.43
C VAL A 101 -9.70 52.67 18.90
N VAL A 102 -9.24 52.60 17.66
CA VAL A 102 -8.56 53.70 16.95
C VAL A 102 -9.48 54.27 15.87
N GLU A 103 -9.77 55.55 16.00
CA GLU A 103 -10.54 56.34 15.05
C GLU A 103 -9.59 57.18 14.19
N GLY A 104 -9.48 56.82 12.92
CA GLY A 104 -8.52 57.41 12.01
C GLY A 104 -8.86 58.79 11.49
N ASN A 105 -10.15 59.14 11.40
CA ASN A 105 -10.60 60.40 10.79
C ASN A 105 -10.01 60.67 9.39
N GLU A 106 -9.90 59.64 8.56
CA GLU A 106 -9.27 59.62 7.22
C GLU A 106 -7.76 59.98 7.22
N TYR A 107 -7.10 59.89 8.37
CA TYR A 107 -5.68 60.17 8.52
C TYR A 107 -4.81 59.14 7.81
N GLU A 108 -3.74 59.59 7.16
CA GLU A 108 -2.76 58.74 6.48
C GLU A 108 -1.59 58.36 7.41
N VAL A 109 -1.52 57.07 7.76
CA VAL A 109 -0.44 56.46 8.52
C VAL A 109 0.44 55.65 7.58
N ASN A 110 1.77 55.73 7.72
CA ASN A 110 2.65 54.95 6.85
C ASN A 110 2.52 53.46 7.14
N ASN A 111 3.03 53.01 8.29
CA ASN A 111 3.05 51.59 8.64
C ASN A 111 2.34 51.44 9.96
N VAL A 112 1.32 50.60 9.99
CA VAL A 112 0.60 50.23 11.20
C VAL A 112 1.01 48.82 11.60
N THR A 113 1.41 48.64 12.86
CA THR A 113 1.67 47.33 13.44
C THR A 113 0.81 47.15 14.67
N VAL A 114 0.03 46.07 14.72
CA VAL A 114 -0.90 45.76 15.81
C VAL A 114 -0.53 44.44 16.43
N GLY A 115 0.11 44.47 17.60
CA GLY A 115 0.47 43.26 18.35
C GLY A 115 -0.43 42.96 19.55
N ALA A 116 -1.35 43.87 19.91
CA ALA A 116 -2.31 43.64 21.00
C ALA A 116 -3.59 42.98 20.48
N ASP A 117 -4.29 42.30 21.38
CA ASP A 117 -5.50 41.56 21.02
C ASP A 117 -6.74 42.46 21.08
N ASN A 118 -7.82 42.07 20.41
CA ASN A 118 -9.12 42.76 20.45
C ASN A 118 -9.02 44.25 20.04
N VAL A 119 -8.23 44.57 19.02
CA VAL A 119 -8.02 45.96 18.56
C VAL A 119 -8.94 46.26 17.37
N THR A 120 -9.65 47.39 17.42
CA THR A 120 -10.41 47.91 16.28
C THR A 120 -9.76 49.16 15.72
N ILE A 121 -9.48 49.19 14.42
CA ILE A 121 -9.06 50.41 13.70
C ILE A 121 -10.12 50.73 12.65
N ARG A 122 -10.53 52.00 12.56
CA ARG A 122 -11.48 52.43 11.54
C ARG A 122 -11.20 53.79 10.93
N HIS A 123 -11.76 54.02 9.74
CA HIS A 123 -11.64 55.26 8.96
C HIS A 123 -10.19 55.78 8.85
N THR A 124 -9.24 54.90 8.58
CA THR A 124 -7.80 55.21 8.48
C THR A 124 -7.29 54.87 7.08
N VAL A 125 -6.38 55.67 6.54
CA VAL A 125 -5.60 55.32 5.34
C VAL A 125 -4.23 54.83 5.79
N MET A 126 -3.85 53.62 5.42
CA MET A 126 -2.61 52.95 5.81
C MET A 126 -1.80 52.64 4.56
N ASN A 127 -0.47 52.81 4.57
CA ASN A 127 0.34 52.24 3.49
C ASN A 127 0.55 50.75 3.74
N ASP A 128 1.11 50.36 4.87
CA ASP A 128 1.26 48.94 5.23
C ASP A 128 0.53 48.65 6.55
N LEU A 129 -0.06 47.45 6.66
CA LEU A 129 -0.67 46.97 7.91
C LEU A 129 -0.13 45.59 8.25
N THR A 130 0.43 45.45 9.46
CA THR A 130 0.81 44.17 10.05
C THR A 130 -0.02 43.91 11.30
N VAL A 131 -0.66 42.75 11.38
CA VAL A 131 -1.51 42.32 12.48
C VAL A 131 -0.92 41.05 13.12
N ASP A 132 -0.30 41.21 14.27
CA ASP A 132 0.29 40.13 15.07
C ASP A 132 -0.60 39.70 16.25
N GLY A 133 -1.54 40.55 16.68
CA GLY A 133 -2.47 40.27 17.77
C GLY A 133 -3.75 39.56 17.31
N ASP A 134 -4.44 38.91 18.24
CA ASP A 134 -5.67 38.17 17.98
C ASP A 134 -6.91 39.09 18.00
N ASP A 135 -8.04 38.70 17.38
CA ASP A 135 -9.31 39.44 17.37
C ASP A 135 -9.20 40.88 16.83
N PHE A 136 -8.41 41.11 15.77
CA PHE A 136 -8.31 42.43 15.15
C PHE A 136 -9.53 42.77 14.28
N THR A 137 -9.97 44.02 14.25
CA THR A 137 -11.07 44.48 13.38
C THR A 137 -10.67 45.73 12.59
N SER A 138 -10.76 45.67 11.27
CA SER A 138 -10.57 46.79 10.35
C SER A 138 -11.91 47.21 9.73
N GLU A 139 -12.44 48.38 10.09
CA GLU A 139 -13.71 48.90 9.56
C GLU A 139 -13.49 50.16 8.71
N GLU A 140 -13.95 50.16 7.46
CA GLU A 140 -13.95 51.33 6.58
C GLU A 140 -12.57 52.00 6.42
N ASN A 141 -11.51 51.18 6.40
CA ASN A 141 -10.15 51.66 6.16
C ASN A 141 -9.78 51.63 4.66
N THR A 142 -8.58 52.12 4.35
CA THR A 142 -7.92 51.89 3.05
C THR A 142 -6.47 51.49 3.30
N ILE A 143 -6.06 50.32 2.81
CA ILE A 143 -4.68 49.84 2.88
C ILE A 143 -4.09 49.97 1.48
N ASN A 144 -3.10 50.84 1.29
CA ASN A 144 -2.54 51.17 -0.03
C ASN A 144 -1.42 50.24 -0.49
N GLY A 145 -0.77 49.58 0.45
CA GLY A 145 0.33 48.63 0.28
C GLY A 145 -0.03 47.30 0.94
N ASP A 146 0.93 46.66 1.58
CA ASP A 146 0.81 45.25 1.93
C ASP A 146 0.07 45.05 3.27
N LEU A 147 -0.71 43.97 3.33
CA LEU A 147 -1.39 43.49 4.53
C LEU A 147 -0.78 42.15 4.96
N ASP A 148 -0.18 42.11 6.14
CA ASP A 148 0.35 40.89 6.76
C ASP A 148 -0.46 40.54 8.02
N VAL A 149 -1.08 39.35 8.06
CA VAL A 149 -1.92 38.87 9.17
C VAL A 149 -1.31 37.61 9.77
N ASN A 150 -0.67 37.76 10.92
CA ASN A 150 -0.08 36.68 11.72
C ASN A 150 -0.97 36.27 12.90
N GLY A 151 -1.84 37.17 13.37
CA GLY A 151 -2.79 36.93 14.44
C GLY A 151 -4.01 36.11 14.00
N SER A 152 -4.77 35.60 14.98
CA SER A 152 -6.01 34.86 14.73
C SER A 152 -7.26 35.73 14.81
N ASP A 153 -8.30 35.30 14.11
CA ASP A 153 -9.66 35.84 14.12
C ASP A 153 -9.73 37.33 13.74
N SER A 154 -8.93 37.72 12.76
CA SER A 154 -8.92 39.10 12.24
C SER A 154 -10.06 39.34 11.24
N GLU A 155 -10.83 40.40 11.40
CA GLU A 155 -11.94 40.78 10.53
C GLU A 155 -11.62 42.05 9.73
N PHE A 156 -11.89 42.01 8.42
CA PHE A 156 -11.60 43.09 7.49
C PHE A 156 -12.85 43.47 6.69
N ASN A 157 -13.24 44.74 6.79
CA ASN A 157 -14.28 45.40 6.01
C ASN A 157 -13.73 46.74 5.51
N THR A 158 -12.79 46.67 4.56
CA THR A 158 -11.89 47.77 4.16
C THR A 158 -11.59 47.68 2.67
N THR A 159 -10.98 48.72 2.09
CA THR A 159 -10.33 48.64 0.77
C THR A 159 -8.87 48.20 0.93
N ILE A 160 -8.37 47.33 0.06
CA ILE A 160 -6.99 46.82 0.06
C ILE A 160 -6.41 46.91 -1.37
N ASN A 161 -5.30 47.64 -1.52
CA ASN A 161 -4.69 47.88 -2.83
C ASN A 161 -3.35 47.16 -3.05
N GLY A 162 -2.76 46.55 -2.02
CA GLY A 162 -1.53 45.76 -2.12
C GLY A 162 -1.77 44.27 -1.94
N ASP A 163 -0.68 43.55 -1.69
CA ASP A 163 -0.72 42.09 -1.49
C ASP A 163 -1.13 41.74 -0.06
N VAL A 164 -1.72 40.57 0.12
CA VAL A 164 -2.21 40.05 1.39
C VAL A 164 -1.47 38.75 1.73
N THR A 165 -0.84 38.72 2.89
CA THR A 165 -0.24 37.51 3.48
C THR A 165 -1.01 37.14 4.74
N VAL A 166 -1.53 35.91 4.84
CA VAL A 166 -2.24 35.40 6.03
C VAL A 166 -1.54 34.14 6.53
N ASP A 167 -0.84 34.26 7.65
CA ASP A 167 -0.25 33.12 8.39
C ASP A 167 -1.07 32.73 9.63
N GLY A 168 -2.01 33.58 10.05
CA GLY A 168 -2.96 33.32 11.14
C GLY A 168 -4.36 32.93 10.66
N SER A 169 -5.39 33.66 11.08
CA SER A 169 -6.74 33.54 10.50
C SER A 169 -7.37 34.90 10.23
N ALA A 170 -7.95 35.05 9.03
CA ALA A 170 -8.54 36.30 8.57
C ALA A 170 -9.90 36.09 7.88
N SER A 171 -10.86 36.97 8.15
CA SER A 171 -12.14 37.06 7.46
C SER A 171 -12.24 38.40 6.74
N PHE A 172 -12.50 38.36 5.44
CA PHE A 172 -12.68 39.52 4.58
C PHE A 172 -14.15 39.59 4.17
N SER A 173 -14.86 40.59 4.68
CA SER A 173 -16.28 40.80 4.40
C SER A 173 -16.51 42.18 3.79
N ASN A 174 -17.10 42.22 2.58
CA ASN A 174 -17.34 43.47 1.83
C ASN A 174 -16.06 44.25 1.52
N VAL A 175 -14.99 43.53 1.16
CA VAL A 175 -13.68 44.11 0.85
C VAL A 175 -13.58 44.41 -0.64
N GLU A 176 -13.07 45.60 -0.95
CA GLU A 176 -12.67 45.98 -2.31
C GLU A 176 -11.17 45.77 -2.45
N PHE A 177 -10.77 44.82 -3.29
CA PHE A 177 -9.36 44.56 -3.62
C PHE A 177 -8.97 45.31 -4.89
N ALA A 178 -7.69 45.66 -5.02
CA ALA A 178 -7.16 46.03 -6.32
C ALA A 178 -7.05 44.79 -7.22
N ALA A 179 -7.25 44.97 -8.53
CA ALA A 179 -7.15 43.89 -9.51
C ALA A 179 -5.78 43.20 -9.62
N SER A 180 -4.76 43.69 -8.92
CA SER A 180 -3.44 43.07 -8.85
C SER A 180 -3.09 42.49 -7.48
N THR A 181 -4.04 42.47 -6.54
CA THR A 181 -3.81 41.93 -5.20
C THR A 181 -3.62 40.43 -5.28
N THR A 182 -2.53 39.94 -4.68
CA THR A 182 -2.29 38.52 -4.42
C THR A 182 -2.69 38.21 -2.98
N ILE A 183 -3.37 37.08 -2.74
CA ILE A 183 -3.63 36.57 -1.39
C ILE A 183 -2.82 35.29 -1.23
N SER A 184 -1.98 35.21 -0.21
CA SER A 184 -1.11 34.06 0.06
C SER A 184 -0.93 33.81 1.55
N GLY A 185 -0.29 32.70 1.92
CA GLY A 185 0.11 32.41 3.29
C GLY A 185 -0.32 31.02 3.75
N THR A 186 0.05 30.67 4.98
CA THR A 186 -0.20 29.33 5.54
C THR A 186 -1.41 29.27 6.48
N GLY A 187 -2.06 30.41 6.69
CA GLY A 187 -3.20 30.60 7.57
C GLY A 187 -4.54 30.30 6.90
N SER A 188 -5.63 30.49 7.64
CA SER A 188 -6.99 30.32 7.12
C SER A 188 -7.61 31.64 6.68
N VAL A 189 -8.23 31.64 5.50
CA VAL A 189 -8.86 32.82 4.90
C VAL A 189 -10.34 32.56 4.69
N THR A 190 -11.21 33.44 5.17
CA THR A 190 -12.64 33.42 4.85
C THR A 190 -12.98 34.63 4.01
N LEU A 191 -13.54 34.43 2.82
CA LEU A 191 -14.08 35.50 1.98
C LEU A 191 -15.61 35.50 2.07
N ALA A 192 -16.20 36.67 2.32
CA ALA A 192 -17.65 36.83 2.50
C ALA A 192 -18.17 38.14 1.89
N GLY A 193 -19.46 38.16 1.54
CA GLY A 193 -20.13 39.36 1.03
C GLY A 193 -19.71 39.74 -0.38
N THR A 194 -19.67 41.05 -0.67
CA THR A 194 -19.21 41.56 -1.98
C THR A 194 -17.68 41.68 -2.00
N ILE A 195 -17.02 40.91 -2.85
CA ILE A 195 -15.57 41.00 -3.10
C ILE A 195 -15.36 41.77 -4.41
N GLY A 196 -14.73 42.94 -4.34
CA GLY A 196 -14.51 43.81 -5.50
C GLY A 196 -13.17 43.54 -6.19
N ASP A 197 -13.16 43.45 -7.53
CA ASP A 197 -12.00 43.44 -8.44
C ASP A 197 -10.88 42.40 -8.19
N LEU A 198 -10.99 41.51 -7.18
CA LEU A 198 -10.02 40.44 -6.95
C LEU A 198 -9.99 39.45 -8.13
N ASP A 199 -8.79 39.17 -8.64
CA ASP A 199 -8.59 38.12 -9.63
C ASP A 199 -8.51 36.77 -8.89
N PRO A 200 -9.41 35.79 -9.15
CA PRO A 200 -9.36 34.51 -8.46
C PRO A 200 -8.05 33.76 -8.69
N THR A 201 -7.35 34.00 -9.81
CA THR A 201 -6.08 33.33 -10.14
C THR A 201 -4.89 33.82 -9.31
N THR A 202 -5.05 34.87 -8.52
CA THR A 202 -4.01 35.40 -7.62
C THR A 202 -4.22 35.01 -6.17
N VAL A 203 -5.20 34.14 -5.89
CA VAL A 203 -5.40 33.54 -4.57
C VAL A 203 -4.61 32.24 -4.52
N ASP A 204 -3.51 32.23 -3.79
CA ASP A 204 -2.73 31.03 -3.49
C ASP A 204 -3.49 30.23 -2.42
N ALA A 205 -4.35 29.34 -2.91
CA ALA A 205 -5.35 28.66 -2.11
C ALA A 205 -4.87 27.26 -1.68
N ASP A 206 -3.79 27.23 -0.90
CA ASP A 206 -3.31 26.00 -0.27
C ASP A 206 -4.33 25.58 0.82
N GLU A 207 -5.32 24.75 0.46
CA GLU A 207 -6.44 24.13 1.21
C GLU A 207 -7.28 24.97 2.21
N ALA A 208 -6.91 26.20 2.54
CA ALA A 208 -7.38 26.91 3.74
C ALA A 208 -8.32 28.10 3.45
N VAL A 209 -8.78 28.27 2.20
CA VAL A 209 -9.68 29.36 1.79
C VAL A 209 -11.14 28.92 1.80
N ASN A 210 -11.98 29.55 2.61
CA ASN A 210 -13.43 29.33 2.65
C ASN A 210 -14.18 30.47 1.98
N PHE A 211 -14.95 30.16 0.94
CA PHE A 211 -15.73 31.11 0.14
C PHE A 211 -17.24 30.84 0.16
N SER A 212 -17.72 30.03 1.11
CA SER A 212 -19.14 29.62 1.18
C SER A 212 -20.14 30.78 1.38
N GLU A 213 -19.65 31.98 1.72
CA GLU A 213 -20.44 33.18 1.99
C GLU A 213 -20.19 34.32 0.98
N VAL A 214 -19.49 34.06 -0.12
CA VAL A 214 -19.31 35.04 -1.21
C VAL A 214 -20.61 35.17 -2.02
N GLU A 215 -21.04 36.41 -2.29
CA GLU A 215 -22.31 36.66 -3.00
C GLU A 215 -22.18 36.54 -4.53
N ASP A 216 -20.96 36.64 -5.08
CA ASP A 216 -20.67 36.56 -6.51
C ASP A 216 -20.41 35.10 -6.93
N ALA A 217 -21.43 34.47 -7.52
CA ALA A 217 -21.36 33.09 -7.97
C ALA A 217 -20.33 32.87 -9.10
N ASP A 218 -20.12 33.86 -9.98
CA ASP A 218 -19.17 33.71 -11.11
C ASP A 218 -17.72 33.71 -10.57
N PHE A 219 -17.45 34.52 -9.52
CA PHE A 219 -16.17 34.52 -8.81
C PHE A 219 -15.94 33.19 -8.09
N THR A 220 -16.94 32.71 -7.33
CA THR A 220 -16.85 31.43 -6.63
C THR A 220 -16.62 30.25 -7.57
N GLU A 221 -17.30 30.22 -8.72
CA GLU A 221 -17.11 29.18 -9.74
C GLU A 221 -15.68 29.22 -10.31
N THR A 222 -15.21 30.40 -10.73
CA THR A 222 -13.85 30.54 -11.30
C THR A 222 -12.75 30.16 -10.31
N LEU A 223 -12.91 30.50 -9.03
CA LEU A 223 -11.94 30.15 -8.00
C LEU A 223 -11.95 28.65 -7.68
N GLN A 224 -13.13 28.03 -7.64
CA GLN A 224 -13.25 26.57 -7.46
C GLN A 224 -12.60 25.84 -8.63
N ASP A 225 -12.76 26.32 -9.87
CA ASP A 225 -12.11 25.73 -11.04
C ASP A 225 -10.57 25.79 -10.93
N GLU A 226 -9.99 26.90 -10.45
CA GLU A 226 -8.54 27.03 -10.27
C GLU A 226 -8.02 26.12 -9.14
N LEU A 227 -8.78 25.99 -8.05
CA LEU A 227 -8.51 25.05 -6.96
C LEU A 227 -8.51 23.60 -7.44
N ASP A 228 -9.55 23.22 -8.20
CA ASP A 228 -9.66 21.88 -8.78
C ASP A 228 -8.52 21.62 -9.78
N ASP A 229 -8.13 22.63 -10.58
CA ASP A 229 -6.98 22.56 -11.50
C ASP A 229 -5.64 22.36 -10.77
N GLN A 230 -5.46 22.99 -9.61
CA GLN A 230 -4.27 22.83 -8.77
C GLN A 230 -4.22 21.43 -8.13
N ASP A 231 -5.33 20.97 -7.54
CA ASP A 231 -5.44 19.63 -6.96
C ASP A 231 -5.14 18.53 -7.99
N VAL A 232 -5.63 18.71 -9.22
CA VAL A 232 -5.37 17.77 -10.33
C VAL A 232 -3.88 17.78 -10.74
N GLN A 233 -3.21 18.93 -10.71
CA GLN A 233 -1.77 19.05 -11.01
C GLN A 233 -0.89 18.41 -9.92
N ASP A 234 -1.27 18.56 -8.65
CA ASP A 234 -0.56 17.96 -7.54
C ASP A 234 -0.78 16.44 -7.49
N ALA A 235 -2.00 15.98 -7.77
CA ALA A 235 -2.30 14.57 -7.98
C ALA A 235 -1.53 13.98 -9.18
N GLU A 236 -1.37 14.73 -10.27
CA GLU A 236 -0.53 14.34 -11.42
C GLU A 236 0.94 14.15 -10.99
N SER A 237 1.45 15.04 -10.14
CA SER A 237 2.80 14.94 -9.60
C SER A 237 2.98 13.73 -8.69
N ALA A 238 2.03 13.44 -7.80
CA ALA A 238 2.04 12.26 -6.95
C ALA A 238 1.98 10.95 -7.77
N LEU A 239 1.13 10.91 -8.81
CA LEU A 239 1.02 9.74 -9.67
C LEU A 239 2.26 9.54 -10.56
N SER A 240 3.00 10.60 -10.88
CA SER A 240 4.28 10.53 -11.60
C SER A 240 5.36 9.77 -10.80
N ASP A 241 5.35 9.89 -9.47
CA ASP A 241 6.22 9.09 -8.60
C ASP A 241 5.86 7.60 -8.66
N LEU A 242 4.56 7.27 -8.69
CA LEU A 242 4.09 5.90 -8.93
C LEU A 242 4.51 5.39 -10.32
N ALA A 243 4.34 6.22 -11.36
CA ALA A 243 4.77 5.90 -12.73
C ALA A 243 6.27 5.59 -12.84
N THR A 244 7.08 6.28 -12.03
CA THR A 244 8.55 6.08 -12.03
C THR A 244 8.96 4.79 -11.31
N ASN A 245 8.27 4.45 -10.23
CA ASN A 245 8.60 3.27 -9.41
C ASN A 245 7.92 1.99 -9.89
N GLY A 246 6.83 2.12 -10.67
CA GLY A 246 5.95 1.03 -11.04
C GLY A 246 4.98 0.68 -9.90
N ALA A 247 3.83 0.14 -10.28
CA ALA A 247 2.84 -0.39 -9.35
C ALA A 247 2.78 -1.92 -9.47
N SER A 248 2.48 -2.59 -8.36
CA SER A 248 2.31 -4.04 -8.32
C SER A 248 0.89 -4.37 -7.92
N VAL A 249 0.22 -5.21 -8.71
CA VAL A 249 -1.20 -5.53 -8.52
C VAL A 249 -1.44 -7.01 -8.77
N VAL A 250 -2.38 -7.59 -8.04
CA VAL A 250 -2.79 -8.98 -8.24
C VAL A 250 -3.63 -9.10 -9.52
N SER A 251 -3.44 -10.17 -10.29
CA SER A 251 -4.27 -10.47 -11.46
C SER A 251 -5.76 -10.53 -11.10
N GLY A 252 -6.60 -9.78 -11.82
CA GLY A 252 -8.03 -9.56 -11.55
C GLY A 252 -8.33 -8.32 -10.70
N SER A 253 -7.32 -7.53 -10.29
CA SER A 253 -7.53 -6.28 -9.56
C SER A 253 -8.03 -5.16 -10.48
N ASN A 254 -8.70 -4.17 -9.89
CA ASN A 254 -9.08 -2.94 -10.57
C ASN A 254 -7.98 -1.87 -10.40
N VAL A 255 -7.33 -1.47 -11.50
CA VAL A 255 -6.24 -0.49 -11.45
C VAL A 255 -6.74 0.95 -11.25
N VAL A 256 -8.00 1.24 -11.55
CA VAL A 256 -8.62 2.55 -11.25
C VAL A 256 -8.76 2.68 -9.74
N ASP A 257 -9.36 1.68 -9.08
CA ASP A 257 -9.50 1.68 -7.62
C ASP A 257 -8.13 1.76 -6.95
N TYR A 258 -7.11 1.09 -7.48
CA TYR A 258 -5.74 1.19 -6.96
C TYR A 258 -5.23 2.64 -7.01
N VAL A 259 -5.36 3.32 -8.15
CA VAL A 259 -4.89 4.70 -8.32
C VAL A 259 -5.67 5.66 -7.43
N GLU A 260 -7.00 5.54 -7.37
CA GLU A 260 -7.83 6.40 -6.51
C GLU A 260 -7.48 6.23 -5.02
N ASN A 261 -7.25 5.00 -4.56
CA ASN A 261 -6.79 4.78 -3.18
C ASN A 261 -5.42 5.42 -2.89
N VAL A 262 -4.49 5.38 -3.86
CA VAL A 262 -3.18 6.05 -3.71
C VAL A 262 -3.37 7.56 -3.60
N LEU A 263 -4.26 8.15 -4.41
CA LEU A 263 -4.53 9.58 -4.37
C LEU A 263 -5.23 10.00 -3.05
N GLU A 264 -6.18 9.22 -2.57
CA GLU A 264 -6.83 9.44 -1.27
C GLU A 264 -5.82 9.36 -0.11
N ASP A 265 -4.90 8.38 -0.13
CA ASP A 265 -3.87 8.23 0.90
C ASP A 265 -2.88 9.43 0.94
N GLU A 266 -2.69 10.11 -0.19
CA GLU A 266 -1.87 11.32 -0.32
C GLU A 266 -2.66 12.62 -0.04
N GLY A 267 -3.96 12.53 0.25
CA GLY A 267 -4.81 13.66 0.64
C GLY A 267 -5.65 14.27 -0.48
N PHE A 268 -5.59 13.75 -1.71
CA PHE A 268 -6.31 14.30 -2.86
C PHE A 268 -7.77 13.82 -2.94
N GLU A 269 -8.55 14.12 -1.90
CA GLU A 269 -9.97 13.73 -1.84
C GLU A 269 -10.77 14.34 -3.01
N GLY A 270 -11.58 13.49 -3.65
CA GLY A 270 -12.48 13.89 -4.74
C GLY A 270 -11.85 13.94 -6.14
N VAL A 271 -10.54 13.67 -6.27
CA VAL A 271 -9.90 13.41 -7.57
C VAL A 271 -10.27 11.99 -8.02
N THR A 272 -10.88 11.87 -9.20
CA THR A 272 -11.24 10.57 -9.79
C THR A 272 -10.31 10.21 -10.95
N ALA A 273 -10.03 8.93 -11.14
CA ALA A 273 -9.16 8.45 -12.21
C ALA A 273 -9.97 7.71 -13.30
N SER A 274 -9.57 7.87 -14.56
CA SER A 274 -10.16 7.13 -15.67
C SER A 274 -9.11 6.64 -16.67
N ILE A 275 -9.30 5.46 -17.23
CA ILE A 275 -8.36 4.87 -18.20
C ILE A 275 -8.65 5.44 -19.59
N THR A 276 -7.65 6.08 -20.19
CA THR A 276 -7.74 6.64 -21.55
C THR A 276 -6.96 5.84 -22.58
N GLY A 277 -6.11 4.92 -22.14
CA GLY A 277 -5.40 4.00 -23.02
C GLY A 277 -4.60 2.94 -22.28
N GLU A 278 -4.17 1.94 -23.02
CA GLU A 278 -3.23 0.92 -22.56
C GLU A 278 -2.18 0.62 -23.65
N SER A 279 -1.01 0.18 -23.23
CA SER A 279 0.03 -0.35 -24.11
C SER A 279 0.55 -1.67 -23.55
N ALA A 280 0.00 -2.77 -24.06
CA ALA A 280 0.24 -4.10 -23.54
C ALA A 280 1.72 -4.56 -23.62
N SER A 281 2.20 -5.13 -22.51
CA SER A 281 3.42 -5.93 -22.44
C SER A 281 3.22 -7.20 -21.62
N GLY A 282 2.27 -8.05 -22.03
CA GLY A 282 2.00 -9.36 -21.42
C GLY A 282 0.64 -9.42 -20.73
N ALA A 283 0.30 -8.41 -19.93
CA ALA A 283 -0.99 -8.29 -19.26
C ALA A 283 -2.02 -7.54 -20.14
N THR A 284 -3.30 -7.77 -19.88
CA THR A 284 -4.45 -7.15 -20.54
C THR A 284 -5.27 -6.34 -19.55
N VAL A 285 -5.67 -5.13 -19.93
CA VAL A 285 -6.54 -4.27 -19.11
C VAL A 285 -7.87 -4.07 -19.82
N ASP A 286 -8.97 -4.33 -19.10
CA ASP A 286 -10.28 -3.89 -19.53
C ASP A 286 -10.47 -2.42 -19.18
N THR A 287 -10.36 -1.54 -20.18
CA THR A 287 -10.48 -0.09 -20.00
C THR A 287 -11.87 0.37 -19.54
N GLU A 288 -12.91 -0.46 -19.67
CA GLU A 288 -14.26 -0.12 -19.20
C GLU A 288 -14.45 -0.40 -17.71
N THR A 289 -13.81 -1.46 -17.20
CA THR A 289 -13.95 -1.91 -15.80
C THR A 289 -12.74 -1.63 -14.93
N GLY A 290 -11.58 -1.35 -15.54
CA GLY A 290 -10.30 -1.22 -14.86
C GLY A 290 -9.64 -2.56 -14.49
N GLU A 291 -10.24 -3.70 -14.84
CA GLU A 291 -9.71 -5.01 -14.47
C GLU A 291 -8.43 -5.33 -15.27
N ILE A 292 -7.32 -5.58 -14.57
CA ILE A 292 -6.06 -6.04 -15.17
C ILE A 292 -5.88 -7.54 -14.95
N THR A 293 -5.53 -8.27 -16.01
CA THR A 293 -5.29 -9.72 -15.98
C THR A 293 -4.00 -10.07 -16.70
N GLY A 294 -3.24 -11.02 -16.18
CA GLY A 294 -1.98 -11.44 -16.79
C GLY A 294 -1.29 -12.56 -16.02
N SER A 295 -0.14 -12.98 -16.54
CA SER A 295 0.74 -13.94 -15.88
C SER A 295 1.68 -13.24 -14.89
N ASP A 296 2.32 -13.97 -13.99
CA ASP A 296 3.32 -13.44 -13.06
C ASP A 296 4.44 -12.68 -13.79
N ASN A 297 4.74 -11.47 -13.33
CA ASN A 297 5.67 -10.50 -13.93
C ASN A 297 5.27 -9.98 -15.32
N ASP A 298 4.10 -10.35 -15.86
CA ASP A 298 3.56 -9.62 -16.99
C ASP A 298 3.27 -8.17 -16.56
N SER A 299 3.40 -7.24 -17.50
CA SER A 299 3.15 -5.83 -17.21
C SER A 299 2.27 -5.18 -18.27
N ASN A 300 1.67 -4.05 -17.91
CA ASN A 300 0.96 -3.20 -18.86
C ASN A 300 1.14 -1.73 -18.45
N ASP A 301 1.36 -0.89 -19.44
CA ASP A 301 1.40 0.56 -19.31
C ASP A 301 -0.02 1.11 -19.48
N VAL A 302 -0.59 1.63 -18.40
CA VAL A 302 -1.97 2.15 -18.38
C VAL A 302 -1.93 3.66 -18.30
N THR A 303 -2.62 4.30 -19.23
CA THR A 303 -2.73 5.76 -19.29
C THR A 303 -3.99 6.22 -18.57
N PHE A 304 -3.82 7.08 -17.56
CA PHE A 304 -4.89 7.70 -16.79
C PHE A 304 -5.11 9.15 -17.17
N GLU A 305 -6.36 9.59 -17.04
CA GLU A 305 -6.79 10.99 -16.95
C GLU A 305 -7.44 11.17 -15.57
N LEU A 306 -6.99 12.18 -14.83
CA LEU A 306 -7.51 12.54 -13.51
C LEU A 306 -8.46 13.72 -13.66
N THR A 307 -9.53 13.74 -12.88
CA THR A 307 -10.51 14.83 -12.91
C THR A 307 -10.98 15.20 -11.51
N LYS A 308 -11.19 16.50 -11.28
CA LYS A 308 -11.88 17.05 -10.10
C LYS A 308 -12.72 18.23 -10.59
N GLY A 309 -14.02 18.25 -10.28
CA GLY A 309 -14.91 19.25 -10.88
C GLY A 309 -14.83 19.27 -12.42
N ASP A 310 -14.55 20.44 -12.99
CA ASP A 310 -14.32 20.65 -14.42
C ASP A 310 -12.83 20.57 -14.82
N ALA A 311 -11.92 20.43 -13.85
CA ALA A 311 -10.48 20.28 -14.05
C ALA A 311 -10.12 18.88 -14.57
N THR A 312 -9.13 18.81 -15.47
CA THR A 312 -8.67 17.58 -16.12
C THR A 312 -7.16 17.55 -16.26
N SER A 313 -6.51 16.44 -15.87
CA SER A 313 -5.06 16.30 -15.95
C SER A 313 -4.56 16.12 -17.38
N ASN A 314 -3.24 16.20 -17.57
CA ASN A 314 -2.64 15.56 -18.73
C ASN A 314 -2.66 14.03 -18.55
N SER A 315 -2.52 13.31 -19.66
CA SER A 315 -2.46 11.85 -19.62
C SER A 315 -1.19 11.35 -18.93
N ILE A 316 -1.34 10.56 -17.87
CA ILE A 316 -0.24 9.99 -17.07
C ILE A 316 -0.16 8.49 -17.34
N ASN A 317 1.02 7.97 -17.61
CA ASN A 317 1.21 6.54 -17.87
C ASN A 317 1.83 5.86 -16.65
N VAL A 318 1.16 4.86 -16.09
CA VAL A 318 1.63 4.04 -14.97
C VAL A 318 1.84 2.60 -15.44
N THR A 319 3.03 2.06 -15.19
CA THR A 319 3.32 0.65 -15.43
C THR A 319 2.85 -0.19 -14.25
N PHE A 320 1.93 -1.12 -14.50
CA PHE A 320 1.53 -2.15 -13.56
C PHE A 320 2.25 -3.45 -13.86
N THR A 321 2.77 -4.10 -12.82
CA THR A 321 3.29 -5.48 -12.87
C THR A 321 2.31 -6.39 -12.14
N ILE A 322 2.04 -7.56 -12.73
CA ILE A 322 1.14 -8.55 -12.16
C ILE A 322 1.90 -9.39 -11.14
N GLU A 323 1.34 -9.47 -9.93
CA GLU A 323 1.71 -10.44 -8.90
C GLU A 323 0.75 -11.63 -8.89
N PRO A 324 1.23 -12.82 -8.49
CA PRO A 324 0.37 -13.98 -8.31
C PRO A 324 -0.73 -13.72 -7.28
N GLY A 325 -1.94 -14.20 -7.57
CA GLY A 325 -3.07 -14.10 -6.65
C GLY A 325 -3.08 -15.17 -5.55
N GLU A 326 -4.24 -15.37 -4.93
CA GLU A 326 -4.44 -16.47 -4.00
C GLU A 326 -4.42 -17.83 -4.72
N VAL A 327 -3.91 -18.86 -4.04
CA VAL A 327 -3.85 -20.22 -4.59
C VAL A 327 -5.26 -20.77 -4.75
N THR A 328 -5.55 -21.27 -5.94
CA THR A 328 -6.85 -21.89 -6.26
C THR A 328 -6.74 -23.33 -6.74
N ASP A 329 -5.57 -23.76 -7.23
CA ASP A 329 -5.36 -25.11 -7.75
C ASP A 329 -3.93 -25.60 -7.51
N LEU A 330 -3.72 -26.90 -7.71
CA LEU A 330 -2.43 -27.59 -7.63
C LEU A 330 -2.14 -28.32 -8.94
N GLU A 331 -0.95 -28.13 -9.51
CA GLU A 331 -0.48 -28.89 -10.67
C GLU A 331 0.62 -29.88 -10.27
N VAL A 332 0.51 -31.13 -10.72
CA VAL A 332 1.50 -32.20 -10.45
C VAL A 332 2.20 -32.62 -11.74
N SER A 333 3.53 -32.64 -11.72
CA SER A 333 4.32 -33.02 -12.90
C SER A 333 4.15 -34.48 -13.31
N SER A 334 4.19 -34.74 -14.62
CA SER A 334 4.01 -36.09 -15.19
C SER A 334 5.16 -37.03 -14.88
N VAL A 335 4.89 -38.20 -14.29
CA VAL A 335 5.89 -39.26 -14.11
C VAL A 335 5.90 -40.22 -15.30
N ALA A 336 7.09 -40.69 -15.68
CA ALA A 336 7.23 -41.74 -16.67
C ALA A 336 6.62 -43.05 -16.15
N SER A 337 5.60 -43.54 -16.85
CA SER A 337 4.91 -44.81 -16.57
C SER A 337 5.10 -45.79 -17.73
N PRO A 338 5.33 -47.09 -17.49
CA PRO A 338 5.38 -47.77 -16.18
C PRO A 338 6.69 -47.56 -15.42
N ILE A 339 6.64 -47.73 -14.09
CA ILE A 339 7.77 -47.64 -13.16
C ILE A 339 8.09 -49.06 -12.67
N THR A 340 9.35 -49.48 -12.73
CA THR A 340 9.77 -50.76 -12.14
C THR A 340 9.79 -50.67 -10.62
N ALA A 341 9.21 -51.66 -9.92
CA ALA A 341 9.25 -51.75 -8.46
C ALA A 341 10.69 -51.63 -7.94
N GLY A 342 10.89 -50.89 -6.84
CA GLY A 342 12.21 -50.62 -6.26
C GLY A 342 12.98 -49.46 -6.89
N ASN A 343 12.59 -48.96 -8.07
CA ASN A 343 13.18 -47.75 -8.65
C ASN A 343 12.53 -46.49 -8.05
N SER A 344 13.33 -45.46 -7.79
CA SER A 344 12.84 -44.19 -7.27
C SER A 344 12.44 -43.20 -8.36
N PHE A 345 11.43 -42.37 -8.10
CA PHE A 345 11.08 -41.21 -8.91
C PHE A 345 10.77 -39.99 -8.02
N THR A 346 10.61 -38.83 -8.63
CA THR A 346 10.19 -37.58 -7.98
C THR A 346 9.00 -36.99 -8.71
N LEU A 347 8.20 -36.19 -8.00
CA LEU A 347 7.11 -35.38 -8.51
C LEU A 347 7.40 -33.92 -8.15
N ASP A 348 7.10 -33.02 -9.08
CA ASP A 348 7.07 -31.59 -8.81
C ASP A 348 5.61 -31.18 -8.62
N LEU A 349 5.35 -30.37 -7.60
CA LEU A 349 4.05 -29.81 -7.28
C LEU A 349 4.14 -28.30 -7.40
N ASP A 350 3.33 -27.72 -8.28
CA ASP A 350 3.17 -26.28 -8.45
C ASP A 350 1.84 -25.83 -7.82
N ALA A 351 1.89 -24.82 -6.96
CA ALA A 351 0.67 -24.17 -6.47
C ALA A 351 0.34 -23.00 -7.39
N VAL A 352 -0.90 -22.94 -7.90
CA VAL A 352 -1.28 -21.93 -8.90
C VAL A 352 -2.53 -21.15 -8.53
N ASP A 353 -2.55 -19.87 -8.92
CA ASP A 353 -3.75 -19.03 -8.83
C ASP A 353 -4.76 -19.36 -9.95
N ALA A 354 -5.91 -18.67 -9.96
CA ALA A 354 -6.98 -18.91 -10.94
C ALA A 354 -6.57 -18.64 -12.39
N ASN A 355 -5.44 -17.96 -12.61
CA ASN A 355 -4.91 -17.59 -13.90
C ASN A 355 -3.71 -18.46 -14.31
N GLY A 356 -3.31 -19.43 -13.48
CA GLY A 356 -2.19 -20.33 -13.73
C GLY A 356 -0.84 -19.75 -13.34
N ASN A 357 -0.80 -18.72 -12.50
CA ASN A 357 0.46 -18.18 -11.97
C ASN A 357 0.94 -19.01 -10.80
N ASN A 358 2.23 -19.29 -10.77
CA ASN A 358 2.87 -19.96 -9.65
C ASN A 358 2.85 -19.08 -8.40
N VAL A 359 2.24 -19.56 -7.32
CA VAL A 359 2.10 -18.86 -6.04
C VAL A 359 2.97 -19.51 -4.98
N ASP A 360 3.61 -18.72 -4.13
CA ASP A 360 4.28 -19.22 -2.93
C ASP A 360 3.25 -19.47 -1.82
N ILE A 361 3.09 -20.73 -1.40
CA ILE A 361 2.18 -21.13 -0.33
C ILE A 361 2.79 -21.06 1.07
N GLY A 362 4.06 -20.68 1.19
CA GLY A 362 4.72 -20.42 2.47
C GLY A 362 5.05 -21.68 3.30
N SER A 363 5.74 -21.47 4.42
CA SER A 363 6.55 -22.49 5.12
C SER A 363 5.80 -23.44 6.08
N GLU A 364 4.46 -23.48 6.10
CA GLU A 364 3.74 -24.17 7.19
C GLU A 364 2.71 -25.23 6.75
N GLU A 365 2.55 -25.50 5.46
CA GLU A 365 1.57 -26.49 5.01
C GLU A 365 2.16 -27.90 4.83
N VAL A 366 1.48 -28.88 5.42
CA VAL A 366 1.84 -30.30 5.29
C VAL A 366 1.29 -30.81 3.97
N VAL A 367 2.17 -31.02 3.01
CA VAL A 367 1.84 -31.81 1.82
C VAL A 367 1.60 -33.25 2.26
N THR A 368 0.56 -33.91 1.74
CA THR A 368 0.45 -35.36 1.88
C THR A 368 0.48 -36.01 0.51
N VAL A 369 1.33 -37.03 0.36
CA VAL A 369 1.39 -37.88 -0.84
C VAL A 369 0.81 -39.24 -0.47
N SER A 370 -0.18 -39.71 -1.22
CA SER A 370 -0.85 -40.98 -0.94
C SER A 370 -1.01 -41.82 -2.22
N GLY A 371 -1.39 -43.09 -2.07
CA GLY A 371 -1.59 -44.00 -3.21
C GLY A 371 -0.47 -45.00 -3.49
N LEU A 372 0.62 -44.99 -2.70
CA LEU A 372 1.69 -45.95 -2.81
C LEU A 372 1.86 -46.73 -1.51
N GLU A 373 1.65 -48.04 -1.57
CA GLU A 373 1.81 -48.93 -0.42
C GLU A 373 3.30 -49.26 -0.19
N ASP A 374 3.81 -49.01 1.02
CA ASP A 374 5.05 -49.63 1.49
C ASP A 374 4.73 -51.05 1.98
N SER A 375 4.91 -52.04 1.12
CA SER A 375 4.62 -53.45 1.43
C SER A 375 5.60 -54.12 2.38
N SER A 376 6.46 -53.38 3.06
CA SER A 376 7.17 -53.95 4.20
C SER A 376 6.21 -54.16 5.38
N ASN A 377 5.48 -55.28 5.33
CA ASN A 377 4.83 -55.97 6.45
C ASN A 377 3.38 -55.55 6.79
N GLY A 378 2.41 -55.95 5.96
CA GLY A 378 1.05 -56.34 6.40
C GLY A 378 0.17 -55.31 7.13
N SER A 379 0.56 -54.04 7.20
CA SER A 379 -0.32 -52.94 7.63
C SER A 379 -0.76 -52.17 6.40
N SER A 380 -1.93 -52.54 5.89
CA SER A 380 -2.73 -51.72 4.99
C SER A 380 -3.10 -50.40 5.68
N ALA A 381 -2.65 -49.26 5.16
CA ALA A 381 -3.45 -48.03 4.98
C ALA A 381 -2.65 -46.73 4.86
N ASP A 382 -1.37 -46.68 5.24
CA ASP A 382 -0.65 -45.40 5.25
C ASP A 382 0.20 -45.28 3.98
N GLY A 383 -0.29 -44.48 3.03
CA GLY A 383 0.49 -44.03 1.88
C GLY A 383 1.76 -43.31 2.32
N ILE A 384 2.68 -43.07 1.39
CA ILE A 384 3.96 -42.39 1.66
C ILE A 384 3.71 -40.92 2.06
N SER A 385 3.37 -40.66 3.32
CA SER A 385 3.17 -39.31 3.84
C SER A 385 4.52 -38.60 3.97
N GLN A 386 4.80 -37.67 3.06
CA GLN A 386 5.97 -36.80 3.13
C GLN A 386 5.55 -35.39 3.48
N VAL A 387 6.05 -34.84 4.59
CA VAL A 387 5.97 -33.40 4.83
C VAL A 387 7.01 -32.73 3.94
N LEU A 388 6.57 -31.92 2.98
CA LEU A 388 7.45 -31.09 2.16
C LEU A 388 7.34 -29.64 2.65
N ASP A 389 8.44 -28.90 2.56
CA ASP A 389 8.52 -27.52 3.00
C ASP A 389 8.52 -26.61 1.77
N PHE A 390 7.51 -25.75 1.67
CA PHE A 390 7.34 -24.74 0.62
C PHE A 390 8.05 -23.42 0.94
N SER A 391 8.87 -23.36 2.00
CA SER A 391 9.30 -22.12 2.67
C SER A 391 9.84 -20.96 1.83
N THR A 392 10.18 -21.15 0.54
CA THR A 392 10.56 -20.06 -0.39
C THR A 392 10.32 -20.36 -1.87
N GLU A 393 9.59 -21.43 -2.23
CA GLU A 393 9.54 -21.90 -3.62
C GLU A 393 8.09 -22.18 -4.04
N SER A 394 7.70 -21.71 -5.23
CA SER A 394 6.36 -21.96 -5.81
C SER A 394 6.20 -23.35 -6.41
N THR A 395 7.32 -24.08 -6.57
CA THR A 395 7.38 -25.48 -6.97
C THR A 395 8.07 -26.26 -5.87
N VAL A 396 7.51 -27.41 -5.48
CA VAL A 396 8.17 -28.32 -4.53
C VAL A 396 8.29 -29.73 -5.09
N THR A 397 9.51 -30.26 -5.01
CA THR A 397 9.81 -31.62 -5.42
C THR A 397 9.67 -32.60 -4.25
N THR A 398 8.88 -33.66 -4.41
CA THR A 398 8.79 -34.75 -3.43
C THR A 398 10.16 -35.41 -3.23
N ASN A 399 10.51 -35.89 -2.03
CA ASN A 399 11.68 -36.77 -1.91
C ASN A 399 11.42 -38.08 -2.66
N ASN A 400 12.50 -38.72 -3.11
CA ASN A 400 12.51 -40.01 -3.83
C ASN A 400 11.43 -40.98 -3.33
N ILE A 401 10.41 -41.17 -4.16
CA ILE A 401 9.32 -42.11 -3.96
C ILE A 401 9.76 -43.45 -4.55
N THR A 402 9.72 -44.52 -3.74
CA THR A 402 10.12 -45.87 -4.18
C THR A 402 8.96 -46.86 -4.03
N PRO A 403 8.15 -47.07 -5.07
CA PRO A 403 7.07 -48.05 -5.04
C PRO A 403 7.64 -49.47 -4.97
N LYS A 404 7.04 -50.32 -4.12
CA LYS A 404 7.45 -51.74 -3.99
C LYS A 404 6.43 -52.73 -4.54
N ASN A 405 5.17 -52.31 -4.71
CA ASN A 405 4.10 -53.17 -5.19
C ASN A 405 3.81 -52.92 -6.67
N ALA A 406 3.79 -53.97 -7.47
CA ALA A 406 3.37 -53.90 -8.86
C ALA A 406 1.82 -53.79 -8.93
N ALA A 407 1.32 -52.64 -9.37
CA ALA A 407 -0.10 -52.33 -9.52
C ALA A 407 -0.32 -51.06 -10.36
N GLU A 408 -1.54 -50.91 -10.91
CA GLU A 408 -2.05 -49.60 -11.30
C GLU A 408 -2.48 -48.83 -10.04
N THR A 409 -2.07 -47.57 -9.92
CA THR A 409 -2.41 -46.75 -8.76
C THR A 409 -2.49 -45.26 -9.09
N THR A 410 -3.14 -44.50 -8.22
CA THR A 410 -3.26 -43.05 -8.32
C THR A 410 -2.47 -42.42 -7.19
N ILE A 411 -1.52 -41.55 -7.52
CA ILE A 411 -0.85 -40.71 -6.55
C ILE A 411 -1.72 -39.48 -6.33
N THR A 412 -2.08 -39.19 -5.09
CA THR A 412 -2.79 -37.96 -4.72
C THR A 412 -1.87 -37.11 -3.86
N VAL A 413 -1.74 -35.84 -4.22
CA VAL A 413 -0.99 -34.83 -3.50
C VAL A 413 -1.98 -33.79 -2.97
N SER A 414 -1.96 -33.51 -1.67
CA SER A 414 -2.87 -32.54 -1.05
C SER A 414 -2.11 -31.45 -0.29
N VAL A 415 -2.63 -30.24 -0.33
CA VAL A 415 -2.14 -29.06 0.40
C VAL A 415 -3.37 -28.32 0.95
N GLY A 416 -3.53 -28.29 2.27
CA GLY A 416 -4.77 -27.78 2.88
C GLY A 416 -6.02 -28.53 2.38
N ASP A 417 -6.95 -27.78 1.78
CA ASP A 417 -8.18 -28.31 1.15
C ASP A 417 -8.02 -28.58 -0.36
N LEU A 418 -6.86 -28.32 -0.95
CA LEU A 418 -6.57 -28.53 -2.38
C LEU A 418 -5.96 -29.92 -2.62
N GLU A 419 -6.32 -30.54 -3.75
CA GLU A 419 -5.84 -31.87 -4.14
C GLU A 419 -5.52 -31.95 -5.64
N ALA A 420 -4.39 -32.56 -5.97
CA ALA A 420 -4.01 -32.95 -7.32
C ALA A 420 -3.73 -34.45 -7.39
N SER A 421 -3.96 -35.08 -8.54
CA SER A 421 -3.79 -36.53 -8.69
C SER A 421 -3.22 -36.95 -10.03
N GLN A 422 -2.47 -38.06 -10.03
CA GLN A 422 -1.87 -38.65 -11.21
C GLN A 422 -1.95 -40.18 -11.19
N GLU A 423 -2.39 -40.79 -12.29
CA GLU A 423 -2.36 -42.24 -12.47
C GLU A 423 -0.99 -42.72 -12.93
N ILE A 424 -0.48 -43.79 -12.31
CA ILE A 424 0.77 -44.46 -12.67
C ILE A 424 0.57 -45.99 -12.68
N THR A 425 1.47 -46.68 -13.36
CA THR A 425 1.57 -48.15 -13.33
C THR A 425 2.92 -48.54 -12.78
N VAL A 426 2.94 -49.42 -11.78
CA VAL A 426 4.15 -50.05 -11.26
C VAL A 426 4.22 -51.48 -11.77
N GLU A 427 5.33 -51.84 -12.40
CA GLU A 427 5.62 -53.20 -12.88
C GLU A 427 6.56 -53.92 -11.91
N ALA A 428 6.52 -55.26 -11.90
CA ALA A 428 7.44 -56.05 -11.09
C ALA A 428 8.90 -55.81 -11.51
N ALA A 429 9.82 -55.86 -10.56
CA ALA A 429 11.25 -55.84 -10.84
C ALA A 429 11.72 -57.18 -11.43
N SER A 430 13.00 -57.28 -11.79
CA SER A 430 13.57 -58.54 -12.28
C SER A 430 13.46 -59.65 -11.23
N GLY A 431 13.26 -60.88 -11.69
CA GLY A 431 13.18 -62.08 -10.88
C GLY A 431 14.27 -62.21 -9.81
N ASN A 432 13.83 -62.56 -8.59
CA ASN A 432 14.68 -62.82 -7.44
C ASN A 432 14.57 -64.29 -7.02
N ALA A 433 15.72 -64.97 -6.94
CA ALA A 433 15.79 -66.39 -6.59
C ALA A 433 15.28 -66.72 -5.17
N SER A 434 15.31 -65.77 -4.24
CA SER A 434 14.88 -65.99 -2.85
C SER A 434 13.36 -65.97 -2.70
N GLU A 435 12.66 -65.24 -3.58
CA GLU A 435 11.20 -65.13 -3.60
C GLU A 435 10.56 -66.08 -4.63
N SER A 436 11.36 -66.55 -5.59
CA SER A 436 10.97 -67.47 -6.65
C SER A 436 11.27 -68.92 -6.28
N SER A 437 10.62 -69.87 -6.97
CA SER A 437 10.77 -71.30 -6.64
C SER A 437 10.44 -72.23 -7.79
N LEU A 438 11.07 -73.40 -7.77
CA LEU A 438 10.67 -74.59 -8.54
C LEU A 438 9.71 -75.42 -7.67
N GLN A 439 8.51 -75.66 -8.18
CA GLN A 439 7.40 -76.23 -7.39
C GLN A 439 7.22 -77.72 -7.65
N SER A 440 7.21 -78.13 -8.91
CA SER A 440 6.97 -79.51 -9.31
C SER A 440 7.80 -79.90 -10.53
N ALA A 441 8.06 -81.20 -10.69
CA ALA A 441 8.70 -81.79 -11.86
C ALA A 441 8.08 -83.14 -12.22
N SER A 442 7.78 -83.39 -13.49
CA SER A 442 7.24 -84.66 -13.96
C SER A 442 7.88 -85.06 -15.28
N TYR A 443 8.39 -86.29 -15.36
CA TYR A 443 8.96 -86.87 -16.56
C TYR A 443 7.97 -87.77 -17.31
N ASP A 444 7.76 -87.49 -18.59
CA ASP A 444 7.02 -88.34 -19.52
C ASP A 444 8.01 -89.12 -20.40
N SER A 445 8.17 -90.41 -20.12
CA SER A 445 9.07 -91.29 -20.88
C SER A 445 8.62 -91.57 -22.30
N ASP A 446 7.32 -91.46 -22.58
CA ASP A 446 6.77 -91.72 -23.92
C ASP A 446 7.01 -90.52 -24.84
N ALA A 447 6.98 -89.30 -24.28
CA ALA A 447 7.27 -88.06 -24.98
C ALA A 447 8.77 -87.66 -24.94
N GLY A 448 9.53 -88.17 -23.97
CA GLY A 448 10.89 -87.70 -23.71
C GLY A 448 10.91 -86.26 -23.18
N GLU A 449 9.91 -85.90 -22.38
CA GLU A 449 9.67 -84.54 -21.91
C GLU A 449 9.73 -84.45 -20.38
N LEU A 450 10.38 -83.41 -19.86
CA LEU A 450 10.34 -83.04 -18.45
C LEU A 450 9.52 -81.75 -18.33
N SER A 451 8.43 -81.81 -17.57
CA SER A 451 7.61 -80.63 -17.26
C SER A 451 7.93 -80.16 -15.85
N THR A 452 8.21 -78.87 -15.65
CA THR A 452 8.41 -78.27 -14.34
C THR A 452 7.51 -77.05 -14.14
N GLU A 453 7.00 -76.87 -12.93
CA GLU A 453 6.29 -75.64 -12.56
C GLU A 453 7.22 -74.70 -11.79
N LEU A 454 7.19 -73.43 -12.16
CA LEU A 454 7.98 -72.36 -11.54
C LEU A 454 7.04 -71.28 -11.04
N ASN A 455 7.31 -70.72 -9.87
CA ASN A 455 6.72 -69.47 -9.43
C ASN A 455 7.81 -68.40 -9.47
N VAL A 456 7.64 -67.37 -10.31
CA VAL A 456 8.65 -66.33 -10.51
C VAL A 456 8.16 -65.01 -9.93
N LYS A 457 8.94 -64.49 -8.99
CA LYS A 457 8.68 -63.25 -8.26
C LYS A 457 9.92 -62.39 -8.20
N ASP A 458 9.70 -61.08 -8.06
CA ASP A 458 10.78 -60.12 -7.82
C ASP A 458 11.21 -60.09 -6.34
N GLU A 459 12.14 -59.21 -5.98
CA GLU A 459 12.65 -59.09 -4.61
C GLU A 459 11.64 -58.56 -3.58
N PHE A 460 10.51 -58.00 -4.03
CA PHE A 460 9.43 -57.49 -3.20
C PHE A 460 8.25 -58.48 -3.12
N GLY A 461 8.38 -59.65 -3.77
CA GLY A 461 7.34 -60.67 -3.82
C GLY A 461 6.26 -60.39 -4.87
N ASN A 462 6.46 -59.41 -5.77
CA ASN A 462 5.56 -59.16 -6.87
C ASN A 462 5.63 -60.30 -7.87
N THR A 463 4.49 -60.60 -8.45
CA THR A 463 4.35 -61.64 -9.46
C THR A 463 4.87 -61.14 -10.80
N ILE A 464 5.81 -61.87 -11.40
CA ILE A 464 6.30 -61.53 -12.75
C ILE A 464 5.43 -62.23 -13.78
N THR A 465 4.80 -61.46 -14.66
CA THR A 465 3.88 -61.95 -15.71
C THR A 465 4.48 -61.80 -17.10
N GLY A 466 4.01 -62.61 -18.07
CA GLY A 466 4.40 -62.44 -19.48
C GLY A 466 5.77 -63.01 -19.86
N LEU A 467 6.37 -63.84 -19.00
CA LEU A 467 7.62 -64.53 -19.33
C LEU A 467 7.41 -65.58 -20.43
N GLY A 468 8.36 -65.64 -21.36
CA GLY A 468 8.41 -66.59 -22.46
C GLY A 468 9.72 -67.38 -22.50
N THR A 469 9.89 -68.17 -23.55
CA THR A 469 11.08 -69.02 -23.72
C THR A 469 12.39 -68.22 -23.87
N SER A 470 12.30 -66.95 -24.30
CA SER A 470 13.46 -66.05 -24.42
C SER A 470 14.01 -65.57 -23.08
N ASP A 471 13.21 -65.64 -22.02
CA ASP A 471 13.58 -65.11 -20.71
C ASP A 471 14.32 -66.16 -19.86
N ILE A 472 14.43 -67.39 -20.37
CA ILE A 472 15.26 -68.44 -19.80
C ILE A 472 16.66 -68.35 -20.40
N THR A 473 17.64 -67.95 -19.61
CA THR A 473 19.04 -67.81 -20.05
C THR A 473 19.83 -69.10 -19.91
N THR A 474 19.50 -69.91 -18.90
CA THR A 474 20.20 -71.16 -18.59
C THR A 474 19.22 -72.22 -18.12
N LEU A 475 19.38 -73.44 -18.64
CA LEU A 475 18.72 -74.65 -18.14
C LEU A 475 19.78 -75.73 -17.97
N THR A 476 19.87 -76.31 -16.76
CA THR A 476 20.73 -77.48 -16.51
C THR A 476 20.00 -78.50 -15.67
N ILE A 477 20.16 -79.77 -16.02
CA ILE A 477 19.71 -80.91 -15.22
C ILE A 477 20.98 -81.63 -14.77
N GLY A 478 21.15 -81.78 -13.46
CA GLY A 478 22.30 -82.42 -12.85
C GLY A 478 22.46 -83.88 -13.31
N GLY A 479 23.68 -84.41 -13.18
CA GLY A 479 24.03 -85.74 -13.70
C GLY A 479 24.73 -85.67 -15.06
N THR A 480 25.44 -86.74 -15.45
CA THR A 480 26.23 -86.77 -16.70
C THR A 480 25.40 -87.12 -17.95
N ASP A 481 24.10 -87.40 -17.77
CA ASP A 481 23.33 -88.19 -18.74
C ASP A 481 22.03 -87.52 -19.21
N VAL A 482 21.77 -86.25 -18.86
CA VAL A 482 20.53 -85.54 -19.23
C VAL A 482 20.82 -84.16 -19.83
N SER A 483 20.57 -83.99 -21.13
CA SER A 483 20.50 -82.69 -21.81
C SER A 483 19.10 -82.52 -22.37
N GLY A 484 18.51 -81.32 -22.30
CA GLY A 484 17.21 -81.05 -22.88
C GLY A 484 17.13 -79.62 -23.43
N ASP A 485 16.23 -79.42 -24.39
CA ASP A 485 15.95 -78.13 -25.01
C ASP A 485 14.61 -77.59 -24.48
N ILE A 486 14.49 -76.28 -24.34
CA ILE A 486 13.23 -75.66 -23.91
C ILE A 486 12.22 -75.75 -25.05
N LYS A 487 11.16 -76.52 -24.85
CA LYS A 487 10.06 -76.68 -25.80
C LYS A 487 9.04 -75.55 -25.67
N SER A 488 8.64 -75.21 -24.43
CA SER A 488 7.66 -74.16 -24.18
C SER A 488 7.71 -73.63 -22.75
N VAL A 489 7.40 -72.34 -22.60
CA VAL A 489 7.04 -71.70 -21.32
C VAL A 489 5.58 -71.27 -21.45
N THR A 490 4.72 -71.72 -20.54
CA THR A 490 3.29 -71.37 -20.51
C THR A 490 2.98 -70.66 -19.20
N ASP A 491 2.50 -69.43 -19.29
CA ASP A 491 1.97 -68.70 -18.13
C ASP A 491 0.61 -69.30 -17.72
N ASN A 492 0.53 -69.78 -16.48
CA ASN A 492 -0.67 -70.35 -15.88
C ASN A 492 -1.44 -69.34 -15.02
N GLY A 493 -0.99 -68.08 -15.00
CA GLY A 493 -1.52 -67.01 -14.16
C GLY A 493 -0.83 -66.94 -12.80
N GLU A 494 -0.92 -65.77 -12.17
CA GLU A 494 -0.34 -65.50 -10.84
C GLU A 494 1.17 -65.83 -10.75
N GLY A 495 1.89 -65.66 -11.88
CA GLY A 495 3.35 -65.86 -12.00
C GLY A 495 3.79 -67.30 -11.88
N ASN A 496 2.84 -68.23 -12.05
CA ASN A 496 3.12 -69.64 -12.17
C ASN A 496 3.33 -70.00 -13.64
N TYR A 497 4.44 -70.65 -13.94
CA TYR A 497 4.81 -71.03 -15.30
C TYR A 497 5.01 -72.53 -15.40
N SER A 498 4.49 -73.14 -16.46
CA SER A 498 4.86 -74.49 -16.86
C SER A 498 5.96 -74.43 -17.92
N LEU A 499 7.13 -74.95 -17.56
CA LEU A 499 8.26 -75.14 -18.45
C LEU A 499 8.26 -76.60 -18.93
N VAL A 500 8.24 -76.80 -20.24
CA VAL A 500 8.40 -78.12 -20.86
C VAL A 500 9.76 -78.18 -21.54
N ILE A 501 10.53 -79.21 -21.19
CA ILE A 501 11.86 -79.48 -21.69
C ILE A 501 11.77 -80.75 -22.55
N GLU A 502 12.17 -80.68 -23.81
CA GLU A 502 12.18 -81.82 -24.74
C GLU A 502 13.59 -82.40 -24.91
N ASN A 503 13.67 -83.55 -25.60
CA ASN A 503 14.90 -84.31 -25.83
C ASN A 503 15.57 -84.85 -24.55
N VAL A 504 14.80 -85.03 -23.48
CA VAL A 504 15.27 -85.57 -22.19
C VAL A 504 15.42 -87.10 -22.32
N THR A 505 16.68 -87.55 -22.44
CA THR A 505 17.07 -88.92 -22.84
C THR A 505 16.70 -90.03 -21.86
N SER A 506 16.50 -89.69 -20.59
CA SER A 506 16.03 -90.58 -19.52
C SER A 506 15.49 -89.76 -18.36
N GLU A 507 14.69 -90.38 -17.50
CA GLU A 507 14.23 -89.76 -16.26
C GLU A 507 15.43 -89.28 -15.42
N PRO A 508 15.44 -88.04 -14.92
CA PRO A 508 16.48 -87.58 -13.99
C PRO A 508 16.54 -88.49 -12.76
N ALA A 509 17.74 -88.79 -12.27
CA ALA A 509 17.91 -89.54 -11.04
C ALA A 509 17.41 -88.72 -9.83
N ASP A 510 16.98 -89.41 -8.78
CA ASP A 510 16.48 -88.75 -7.55
C ASP A 510 17.50 -87.77 -6.91
N ALA A 511 18.80 -87.96 -7.19
CA ALA A 511 19.88 -87.10 -6.71
C ALA A 511 20.26 -85.96 -7.68
N ASP A 512 19.61 -85.88 -8.84
CA ASP A 512 19.89 -84.83 -9.83
C ASP A 512 19.20 -83.52 -9.43
N THR A 513 19.84 -82.40 -9.72
CA THR A 513 19.33 -81.05 -9.43
C THR A 513 18.87 -80.39 -10.72
N ILE A 514 17.67 -79.82 -10.74
CA ILE A 514 17.20 -78.99 -11.85
C ILE A 514 17.54 -77.55 -11.54
N ASN A 515 18.28 -76.89 -12.43
CA ASN A 515 18.53 -75.44 -12.35
C ASN A 515 17.94 -74.72 -13.56
N VAL A 516 17.18 -73.66 -13.28
CA VAL A 516 16.59 -72.79 -14.29
C VAL A 516 16.97 -71.35 -13.96
N GLU A 517 17.61 -70.65 -14.89
CA GLU A 517 17.76 -69.19 -14.80
C GLU A 517 16.69 -68.53 -15.66
N ILE A 518 15.75 -67.83 -15.03
CA ILE A 518 14.63 -67.15 -15.69
C ILE A 518 14.49 -65.73 -15.14
N ASP A 519 14.44 -64.73 -16.03
CA ASP A 519 14.33 -63.31 -15.67
C ASP A 519 15.30 -62.88 -14.54
N SER A 520 16.57 -63.27 -14.65
CA SER A 520 17.62 -63.05 -13.65
C SER A 520 17.52 -63.85 -12.33
N ALA A 521 16.42 -64.58 -12.09
CA ALA A 521 16.29 -65.50 -10.97
C ALA A 521 16.97 -66.85 -11.29
N SER A 522 17.92 -67.28 -10.45
CA SER A 522 18.53 -68.62 -10.55
C SER A 522 17.86 -69.58 -9.58
N LEU A 523 17.02 -70.46 -10.10
CA LEU A 523 16.21 -71.41 -9.33
C LEU A 523 16.85 -72.78 -9.37
N SER A 524 16.93 -73.44 -8.22
CA SER A 524 17.55 -74.76 -8.07
C SER A 524 16.75 -75.65 -7.12
N ALA A 525 16.47 -76.87 -7.53
CA ALA A 525 15.78 -77.85 -6.70
C ALA A 525 16.25 -79.28 -7.00
N ASP A 526 16.34 -80.10 -5.95
CA ASP A 526 16.57 -81.54 -6.10
C ASP A 526 15.36 -82.19 -6.76
N TYR A 527 15.55 -82.98 -7.83
CA TYR A 527 14.45 -83.59 -8.59
C TYR A 527 13.53 -84.41 -7.69
N GLN A 528 14.07 -85.20 -6.75
CA GLN A 528 13.26 -85.96 -5.80
C GLN A 528 12.42 -85.11 -4.84
N ALA A 529 12.80 -83.85 -4.60
CA ALA A 529 12.05 -82.96 -3.71
C ALA A 529 10.82 -82.34 -4.40
N ILE A 530 10.85 -82.24 -5.74
CA ILE A 530 9.78 -81.61 -6.54
C ILE A 530 9.07 -82.60 -7.48
N LYS A 531 9.51 -83.86 -7.56
CA LYS A 531 8.83 -84.97 -8.21
C LYS A 531 7.61 -85.44 -7.42
#